data_AF-A0A846C0S7-F1
#
_entry.id   AF-A0A846C0S7-F1
#
_cell.length_a   1.000
_cell.length_b   1.000
_cell.length_c   1.000
_cell.angle_alpha   90.00
_cell.angle_beta   90.00
_cell.angle_gamma   90.00
#
_symmetry.space_group_name_H-M   'P 1'
#
loop_
_entity.id
_entity.type
_entity.pdbx_description
1 polymer ?
#
loop_
_entity_poly.entity_id
_entity_poly.type
_entity_poly.pdbx_seq_one_letter_code
_entity_poly.pdbx_strand_id
1 'polypeptide(L)' 'MNETESKHKTWTDTSYSLSSNDLLYISNATHSEAVALKCPGYSRDGKGFAIEFQMQHLDILKNLVAELENLKAAK' A
#
# COMPACT_ATOMS: atom_id res chain seq x y z
N MET A 1 25.46 5.79 -19.48
CA MET A 1 24.40 4.76 -19.52
C MET A 1 23.42 5.10 -18.43
N ASN A 2 22.33 5.78 -18.76
CA ASN A 2 21.24 6.00 -17.81
C ASN A 2 20.26 4.87 -18.03
N GLU A 3 20.36 3.83 -17.21
CA GLU A 3 19.32 2.82 -17.09
C GLU A 3 18.08 3.51 -16.53
N THR A 4 17.19 3.92 -17.43
CA THR A 4 15.86 4.37 -17.05
C THR A 4 15.12 3.09 -16.70
N GLU A 5 15.04 2.79 -15.40
CA GLU A 5 14.18 1.72 -14.90
C GLU A 5 12.80 1.89 -15.53
N SER A 6 12.50 1.00 -16.48
CA SER A 6 11.19 0.92 -17.10
C SER A 6 10.28 0.35 -16.02
N LYS A 7 9.72 1.23 -15.18
CA LYS A 7 8.59 0.90 -14.31
C LYS A 7 7.57 0.21 -15.21
N HIS A 8 7.37 -1.09 -15.01
CA HIS A 8 6.40 -1.88 -15.75
C HIS A 8 5.01 -1.28 -15.49
N LYS A 9 4.60 -0.32 -16.32
CA LYS A 9 3.21 0.14 -16.41
C LYS A 9 2.44 -0.99 -17.06
N THR A 10 1.75 -1.78 -16.25
CA THR A 10 0.74 -2.69 -16.77
C THR A 10 -0.48 -1.85 -17.16
N TRP A 11 -1.24 -2.30 -18.17
CA TRP A 11 -2.40 -1.58 -18.72
C TRP A 11 -3.55 -1.36 -17.73
N THR A 12 -3.42 -1.82 -16.47
CA THR A 12 -4.45 -1.85 -15.43
C THR A 12 -3.87 -1.57 -14.04
N ASP A 13 -2.98 -0.59 -13.90
CA ASP A 13 -2.55 -0.12 -12.57
C ASP A 13 -3.77 0.47 -11.85
N THR A 14 -4.47 -0.37 -11.09
CA THR A 14 -5.69 0.02 -10.38
C THR A 14 -5.29 0.87 -9.20
N SER A 15 -5.56 2.17 -9.30
CA SER A 15 -5.29 3.14 -8.24
C SER A 15 -6.51 3.25 -7.33
N TYR A 16 -6.31 3.03 -6.03
CA TYR A 16 -7.33 3.27 -5.01
C TYR A 16 -6.98 4.56 -4.26
N SER A 17 -7.86 5.56 -4.33
CA SER A 17 -7.74 6.78 -3.54
C SER A 17 -8.46 6.58 -2.21
N LEU A 18 -7.71 6.64 -1.12
CA LEU A 18 -8.24 6.57 0.24
C LEU A 18 -8.57 7.99 0.74
N SER A 19 -9.71 8.11 1.40
CA SER A 19 -10.16 9.30 2.12
C SER A 19 -9.75 9.24 3.60
N SER A 20 -9.87 10.37 4.30
CA SER A 20 -9.64 10.43 5.75
C SER A 20 -10.63 9.61 6.58
N ASN A 21 -11.75 9.18 5.97
CA ASN A 21 -12.79 8.40 6.63
C ASN A 21 -12.62 6.89 6.43
N ASP A 22 -11.64 6.48 5.61
CA ASP A 22 -11.35 5.08 5.38
C ASP A 22 -10.49 4.53 6.52
N LEU A 23 -10.95 3.43 7.12
CA LEU A 23 -10.25 2.77 8.22
C LEU A 23 -9.21 1.80 7.68
N LEU A 24 -7.94 2.05 7.96
CA LEU A 24 -6.86 1.11 7.66
C LEU A 24 -6.38 0.43 8.93
N TYR A 25 -6.06 -0.86 8.84
CA TYR A 25 -5.42 -1.58 9.94
C TYR A 25 -4.41 -2.62 9.44
N ILE A 26 -3.46 -2.94 10.31
CA ILE A 26 -2.42 -3.94 10.06
C ILE A 26 -2.84 -5.27 10.69
N SER A 27 -2.67 -6.38 9.96
CA SER A 27 -2.84 -7.72 10.51
C SER A 27 -1.73 -8.64 10.05
N ASN A 28 -1.32 -9.57 10.91
CA ASN A 28 -0.44 -10.67 10.49
C ASN A 28 -1.25 -11.68 9.68
N ALA A 29 -0.69 -12.16 8.56
CA ALA A 29 -1.26 -13.30 7.87
C ALA A 29 -0.97 -14.56 8.71
N THR A 30 -2.01 -15.33 9.04
CA THR A 30 -1.89 -16.51 9.92
C THR A 30 -1.07 -17.66 9.33
N HIS A 31 -0.80 -17.65 8.02
CA HIS A 31 -0.17 -18.76 7.29
C HIS A 31 1.01 -18.36 6.39
N SER A 32 1.38 -17.09 6.38
CA SER A 32 2.55 -16.60 5.64
C SER A 32 3.32 -15.65 6.53
N GLU A 33 4.64 -15.61 6.41
CA GLU A 33 5.51 -14.60 7.03
C GLU A 33 5.29 -13.21 6.39
N ALA A 34 4.03 -12.80 6.34
CA ALA A 34 3.55 -11.61 5.67
C ALA A 34 2.69 -10.79 6.63
N VAL A 35 2.82 -9.48 6.47
CA VAL A 35 2.02 -8.47 7.17
C VAL A 35 1.10 -7.83 6.14
N ALA A 36 -0.19 -7.73 6.46
CA ALA A 36 -1.19 -7.20 5.56
C ALA A 36 -1.67 -5.81 6.01
N LEU A 37 -1.72 -4.85 5.08
CA LEU A 37 -2.50 -3.63 5.22
C LEU A 37 -3.91 -3.90 4.70
N LYS A 38 -4.91 -3.77 5.58
CA LYS A 38 -6.32 -4.03 5.25
C LYS A 38 -7.11 -2.74 5.20
N CYS A 39 -7.88 -2.60 4.13
CA CYS A 39 -8.96 -1.63 3.99
C CYS A 39 -10.28 -2.41 3.90
N PRO A 40 -11.09 -2.46 4.97
CA PRO A 40 -12.37 -3.14 4.94
C PRO A 40 -13.30 -2.42 3.95
N GLY A 41 -14.05 -3.18 3.16
CA GLY A 41 -15.09 -2.62 2.32
C GLY A 41 -16.29 -2.21 3.17
N TYR A 42 -16.90 -1.06 2.88
CA TYR A 42 -18.24 -0.76 3.38
C TYR A 42 -19.23 -1.70 2.68
N SER A 43 -19.86 -2.61 3.43
CA SER A 43 -20.84 -3.59 2.92
C SER A 43 -21.98 -2.90 2.14
N ARG A 44 -22.27 -3.30 0.91
CA ARG A 44 -23.33 -4.29 0.61
C ARG A 44 -22.96 -5.26 -0.52
N ASP A 45 -22.02 -4.85 -1.38
CA ASP A 45 -21.35 -5.68 -2.40
C ASP A 45 -19.80 -5.59 -2.27
N GLY A 46 -19.32 -4.88 -1.24
CA GLY A 46 -17.99 -4.26 -1.16
C GLY A 46 -16.86 -5.23 -0.82
N LYS A 47 -16.06 -5.57 -1.84
CA LYS A 47 -14.76 -6.20 -1.62
C LYS A 47 -13.81 -5.12 -1.09
N GLY A 48 -13.52 -5.18 0.21
CA GLY A 48 -12.32 -4.52 0.74
C GLY A 48 -11.07 -5.05 0.06
N PHE A 49 -9.95 -4.35 0.22
CA PHE A 49 -8.67 -4.84 -0.28
C PHE A 49 -7.71 -5.11 0.87
N ALA A 50 -6.82 -6.07 0.63
CA ALA A 50 -5.68 -6.35 1.47
C ALA A 50 -4.44 -6.31 0.59
N ILE A 51 -3.39 -5.66 1.08
CA ILE A 51 -2.07 -5.69 0.46
C ILE A 51 -1.15 -6.42 1.42
N GLU A 52 -0.59 -7.55 0.98
CA GLU A 52 0.34 -8.35 1.77
C GLU A 52 1.78 -7.95 1.46
N PHE A 53 2.56 -7.76 2.52
CA PHE A 53 3.97 -7.40 2.44
C PHE A 53 4.82 -8.46 3.14
N GLN A 54 5.92 -8.84 2.48
CA GLN A 54 6.95 -9.70 3.03
C GLN A 54 8.16 -8.86 3.44
N MET A 55 9.12 -9.49 4.14
CA MET A 55 10.32 -8.82 4.64
C MET A 55 11.09 -8.07 3.55
N GLN A 56 11.18 -8.60 2.33
CA GLN A 56 11.90 -7.92 1.23
C GLN A 56 11.28 -6.59 0.79
N HIS A 57 10.04 -6.28 1.18
CA HIS A 57 9.36 -5.02 0.85
C HIS A 57 9.61 -3.93 1.90
N LEU A 58 10.36 -4.20 2.97
CA LEU A 58 10.53 -3.27 4.08
C LEU A 58 11.15 -1.92 3.65
N ASP A 59 12.17 -1.95 2.80
CA ASP A 59 12.88 -0.71 2.45
C ASP A 59 12.04 0.21 1.55
N ILE A 60 11.25 -0.34 0.63
CA ILE A 60 10.32 0.47 -0.17
C ILE A 60 9.18 1.06 0.68
N LEU A 61 8.73 0.33 1.71
CA LEU A 61 7.72 0.83 2.66
C LEU A 61 8.27 1.97 3.53
N LYS A 62 9.52 1.88 3.99
CA LYS A 62 10.18 2.97 4.72
C LYS A 62 10.26 4.24 3.86
N ASN A 63 10.60 4.10 2.58
CA ASN A 63 10.62 5.22 1.65
C ASN A 63 9.22 5.85 1.49
N LEU A 64 8.17 5.03 1.37
CA LEU A 64 6.80 5.52 1.32
C LEU A 64 6.42 6.32 2.57
N VAL A 65 6.78 5.85 3.77
CA VAL A 65 6.53 6.58 5.02
C VAL A 65 7.27 7.93 5.03
N ALA A 66 8.54 7.96 4.63
CA ALA A 66 9.33 9.19 4.58
C ALA A 66 8.69 10.24 3.65
N GLU A 67 8.19 9.83 2.48
CA GLU A 67 7.46 10.72 1.57
C GLU A 67 6.16 11.26 2.18
N LEU A 68 5.42 10.43 2.91
CA LEU A 68 4.22 10.88 3.64
C LEU A 68 4.55 11.87 4.76
N GLU A 69 5.65 11.65 5.48
CA GLU A 69 6.13 12.56 6.52
C GLU A 69 6.56 13.91 5.94
N ASN A 70 7.25 13.91 4.80
CA ASN A 70 7.60 15.14 4.07
C ASN A 70 6.35 15.91 3.64
N LEU A 71 5.33 15.22 3.10
CA LEU A 71 4.05 15.84 2.75
C LEU A 71 3.31 16.42 3.96
N LYS A 72 3.43 15.77 5.13
CA LYS A 72 2.85 16.27 6.37
C LYS A 72 3.59 17.52 6.87
N ALA A 73 4.92 17.56 6.76
CA ALA A 73 5.72 18.71 7.18
C ALA A 73 5.58 19.93 6.25
N ALA A 74 5.21 19.70 4.99
CA ALA A 74 4.95 20.74 4.01
C ALA A 74 3.55 21.39 4.10
N LYS A 75 2.65 20.85 4.94
CA LYS A 75 1.32 21.38 5.22
C LYS A 75 1.31 22.18 6.52
#